data_AF-D0L508-F1
#
_entry.id   AF-D0L508-F1
#
_cell.length_a   1.000
_cell.length_b   1.000
_cell.length_c   1.000
_cell.angle_alpha   90.00
_cell.angle_beta   90.00
_cell.angle_gamma   90.00
#
_symmetry.space_group_name_H-M   'P 1'
#
loop_
_entity.id
_entity.type
_entity.pdbx_description
1 polymer ?
#
loop_
_entity_poly.entity_id
_entity_poly.type
_entity_poly.pdbx_seq_one_letter_code
_entity_poly.pdbx_strand_id
1 'polypeptide(L)'
;MLEGIEIEQLIMVPGLNALLAQPGRFSLTPESSSALSAAVRRHVGVLAQLKRMALEVLGENRCSAASVGRMPTSLPVRALGTILAHPRRAEDPDVRAVVAVAFALVAAHALTDPTNCTTASPALNLVPPPLHRDRALLGRVLAQALPGLDQETAMSLTLYVTKVSAFFATAARRHDALVADSAPGDRATSLVRYNPLALRTACRHIGLGGHQLRIAHP
;
A
#
# COMPACT_ATOMS: atom_id res chain seq x y z
N MET A 1 7.39 9.19 -7.78
CA MET A 1 7.88 9.58 -6.43
C MET A 1 6.78 10.10 -5.51
N LEU A 2 6.04 11.17 -5.85
CA LEU A 2 4.96 11.71 -5.00
C LEU A 2 3.85 10.68 -4.70
N GLU A 3 3.47 9.89 -5.70
CA GLU A 3 2.56 8.74 -5.51
C GLU A 3 3.04 7.76 -4.42
N GLY A 4 4.36 7.48 -4.35
CA GLY A 4 4.91 6.62 -3.31
C GLY A 4 4.86 7.26 -1.92
N ILE A 5 5.11 8.57 -1.81
CA ILE A 5 4.96 9.33 -0.56
C ILE A 5 3.52 9.23 -0.06
N GLU A 6 2.54 9.41 -0.94
CA GLU A 6 1.14 9.34 -0.57
C GLU A 6 0.72 7.94 -0.13
N ILE A 7 1.12 6.89 -0.87
CA ILE A 7 0.80 5.50 -0.49
C ILE A 7 1.47 5.14 0.83
N GLU A 8 2.74 5.51 1.04
CA GLU A 8 3.42 5.25 2.32
C GLU A 8 2.74 5.98 3.48
N GLN A 9 2.47 7.27 3.32
CA GLN A 9 1.93 8.14 4.36
C GLN A 9 0.46 7.84 4.69
N LEU A 10 -0.36 7.53 3.68
CA LEU A 10 -1.81 7.48 3.81
C LEU A 10 -2.38 6.05 3.75
N ILE A 11 -1.59 5.07 3.28
CA ILE A 11 -2.01 3.67 3.20
C ILE A 11 -1.14 2.76 4.08
N MET A 12 0.17 2.68 3.83
CA MET A 12 1.03 1.70 4.51
C MET A 12 1.13 1.97 6.01
N VAL A 13 1.57 3.18 6.41
CA VAL A 13 1.73 3.52 7.83
C VAL A 13 0.39 3.44 8.58
N PRO A 14 -0.73 4.03 8.07
CA PRO A 14 -2.02 3.91 8.75
C PRO A 14 -2.55 2.49 8.84
N GLY A 15 -2.39 1.66 7.81
CA GLY A 15 -2.87 0.27 7.85
C GLY A 15 -2.09 -0.62 8.81
N LEU A 16 -0.76 -0.42 8.93
CA LEU A 16 0.04 -1.08 9.97
C LEU A 16 -0.35 -0.61 11.37
N ASN A 17 -0.59 0.69 11.56
CA ASN A 17 -1.08 1.24 12.82
C ASN A 17 -2.49 0.74 13.16
N ALA A 18 -3.35 0.49 12.17
CA ALA A 18 -4.68 -0.08 12.40
C ALA A 18 -4.62 -1.49 13.01
N LEU A 19 -3.66 -2.33 12.58
CA LEU A 19 -3.39 -3.62 13.22
C LEU A 19 -2.97 -3.42 14.69
N LEU A 20 -2.02 -2.51 14.94
CA LEU A 20 -1.49 -2.24 16.27
C LEU A 20 -2.52 -1.60 17.23
N ALA A 21 -3.49 -0.86 16.71
CA ALA A 21 -4.55 -0.25 17.49
C ALA A 21 -5.61 -1.26 17.97
N GLN A 22 -5.68 -2.43 17.33
CA GLN A 22 -6.68 -3.45 17.64
C GLN A 22 -6.05 -4.85 17.84
N PRO A 23 -5.11 -5.01 18.80
CA PRO A 23 -4.34 -6.24 18.94
C PRO A 23 -5.21 -7.44 19.32
N GLY A 24 -6.25 -7.25 20.14
CA GLY A 24 -7.19 -8.32 20.49
C GLY A 24 -8.00 -8.82 19.28
N ARG A 25 -8.47 -7.89 18.43
CA ARG A 25 -9.24 -8.22 17.23
C ARG A 25 -8.42 -9.02 16.24
N PHE A 26 -7.20 -8.56 15.94
CA PHE A 26 -6.31 -9.25 15.01
C PHE A 26 -5.47 -10.34 15.68
N SER A 27 -5.83 -10.77 16.90
CA SER A 27 -5.13 -11.80 17.67
C SER A 27 -3.60 -11.65 17.66
N LEU A 28 -3.11 -10.41 17.80
CA LEU A 28 -1.70 -10.11 17.71
C LEU A 28 -0.96 -10.62 18.95
N THR A 29 0.05 -11.46 18.74
CA THR A 29 1.00 -11.80 19.80
C THR A 29 1.92 -10.60 20.11
N PRO A 30 2.60 -10.60 21.28
CA PRO A 30 3.61 -9.58 21.59
C PRO A 30 4.72 -9.50 20.54
N GLU A 31 5.17 -10.63 20.00
CA GLU A 31 6.19 -10.70 18.95
C GLU A 31 5.70 -10.05 17.66
N SER A 32 4.47 -10.38 17.24
CA SER A 32 3.83 -9.80 16.04
C SER A 32 3.63 -8.30 16.20
N SER A 33 3.23 -7.84 17.39
CA SER A 33 3.07 -6.41 17.72
C SER A 33 4.40 -5.65 17.67
N SER A 34 5.47 -6.26 18.21
CA SER A 34 6.83 -5.70 18.14
C SER A 34 7.34 -5.63 16.69
N ALA A 35 7.12 -6.69 15.91
CA ALA A 35 7.51 -6.74 14.51
C ALA A 35 6.77 -5.71 13.64
N LEU A 36 5.46 -5.52 13.87
CA LEU A 36 4.65 -4.47 13.23
C LEU A 36 5.13 -3.07 13.63
N SER A 37 5.42 -2.84 14.90
CA SER A 37 5.97 -1.55 15.36
C SER A 37 7.31 -1.24 14.70
N ALA A 38 8.17 -2.25 14.53
CA ALA A 38 9.42 -2.11 13.80
C ALA A 38 9.17 -1.84 12.30
N ALA A 39 8.14 -2.43 11.69
CA ALA A 39 7.75 -2.14 10.32
C ALA A 39 7.26 -0.69 10.15
N VAL A 40 6.41 -0.20 11.04
CA VAL A 40 5.96 1.20 11.04
C VAL A 40 7.15 2.16 11.07
N ARG A 41 8.12 1.93 11.97
CA ARG A 41 9.34 2.76 12.04
C ARG A 41 10.13 2.74 10.73
N ARG A 42 10.24 1.58 10.05
CA ARG A 42 10.88 1.49 8.73
C ARG A 42 10.12 2.30 7.68
N HIS A 43 8.81 2.13 7.58
CA HIS A 43 7.98 2.88 6.62
C HIS A 43 8.04 4.39 6.85
N VAL A 44 8.09 4.85 8.10
CA VAL A 44 8.33 6.26 8.44
C VAL A 44 9.71 6.74 7.97
N GLY A 45 10.75 5.91 8.13
CA GLY A 45 12.09 6.20 7.60
C GLY A 45 12.12 6.32 6.07
N VAL A 46 11.49 5.37 5.37
CA VAL A 46 11.32 5.40 3.90
C VAL A 46 10.58 6.66 3.47
N LEU A 47 9.48 7.00 4.14
CA LEU A 47 8.71 8.21 3.86
C LEU A 47 9.56 9.48 4.02
N ALA A 48 10.36 9.58 5.09
CA ALA A 48 11.24 10.72 5.31
C ALA A 48 12.30 10.83 4.20
N GLN A 49 12.82 9.71 3.71
CA GLN A 49 13.76 9.70 2.58
C GLN A 49 13.09 10.10 1.27
N LEU A 50 11.93 9.53 0.93
CA LEU A 50 11.17 9.90 -0.26
C LEU A 50 10.82 11.39 -0.25
N LYS A 51 10.43 11.96 0.90
CA LYS A 51 10.16 13.39 1.05
C LYS A 51 11.41 14.24 0.81
N ARG A 52 12.58 13.85 1.33
CA ARG A 52 13.85 14.55 1.06
C ARG A 52 14.19 14.56 -0.43
N MET A 53 14.11 13.40 -1.08
CA MET A 53 14.35 13.28 -2.52
C MET A 53 13.36 14.11 -3.34
N ALA A 54 12.09 14.17 -2.91
CA ALA A 54 11.11 15.03 -3.54
C ALA A 54 11.47 16.51 -3.41
N LEU A 55 11.92 16.96 -2.24
CA LEU A 55 12.36 18.33 -2.06
C LEU A 55 13.60 18.68 -2.92
N GLU A 56 14.56 17.77 -3.02
CA GLU A 56 15.75 17.93 -3.89
C GLU A 56 15.33 18.11 -5.35
N VAL A 57 14.53 17.20 -5.88
CA VAL A 57 14.04 17.25 -7.27
C VAL A 57 13.19 18.51 -7.53
N LEU A 58 12.35 18.92 -6.57
CA LEU A 58 11.53 20.13 -6.71
C LEU A 58 12.39 21.40 -6.67
N GLY A 59 13.43 21.42 -5.84
CA GLY A 59 14.39 22.52 -5.74
C GLY A 59 15.22 22.69 -7.02
N GLU A 60 15.70 21.60 -7.60
CA GLU A 60 16.44 21.59 -8.88
C GLU A 60 15.55 22.05 -10.05
N ASN A 61 14.29 21.61 -10.09
CA ASN A 61 13.37 21.93 -11.18
C ASN A 61 12.60 23.25 -11.00
N ARG A 62 12.90 24.06 -9.97
CA ARG A 62 12.17 25.30 -9.61
C ARG A 62 10.65 25.10 -9.58
N CYS A 63 10.20 23.93 -9.16
CA CYS A 63 8.78 23.62 -9.11
C CYS A 63 8.11 24.40 -7.97
N SER A 64 7.08 25.17 -8.28
CA SER A 64 6.36 25.93 -7.26
C SER A 64 5.55 24.99 -6.36
N ALA A 65 5.37 25.36 -5.09
CA ALA A 65 4.48 24.63 -4.17
C ALA A 65 3.04 24.52 -4.71
N ALA A 66 2.59 25.51 -5.48
CA ALA A 66 1.29 25.50 -6.15
C ALA A 66 1.21 24.44 -7.26
N SER A 67 2.31 24.18 -7.98
CA SER A 67 2.39 23.13 -9.01
C SER A 67 2.28 21.74 -8.37
N VAL A 68 2.95 21.53 -7.23
CA VAL A 68 2.89 20.27 -6.47
C VAL A 68 1.49 20.04 -5.89
N GLY A 69 0.87 21.08 -5.32
CA GLY A 69 -0.48 20.98 -4.76
C GLY A 69 -1.59 20.72 -5.78
N ARG A 70 -1.31 20.94 -7.08
CA ARG A 70 -2.23 20.60 -8.19
C ARG A 70 -2.01 19.20 -8.75
N MET A 71 -0.96 18.49 -8.31
CA MET A 71 -0.75 17.12 -8.78
C MET A 71 -1.88 16.22 -8.26
N PRO A 72 -2.48 15.42 -9.13
CA PRO A 72 -3.59 14.57 -8.73
C PRO A 72 -3.09 13.55 -7.71
N THR A 73 -3.81 13.43 -6.59
CA THR A 73 -3.61 12.37 -5.61
C THR A 73 -3.74 11.01 -6.29
N SER A 74 -2.87 10.09 -5.89
CA SER A 74 -2.84 8.72 -6.37
C SER A 74 -4.21 8.07 -6.24
N LEU A 75 -4.61 7.33 -7.28
CA LEU A 75 -5.92 6.71 -7.34
C LEU A 75 -6.24 5.84 -6.11
N PRO A 76 -5.30 5.02 -5.59
CA PRO A 76 -5.53 4.27 -4.35
C PRO A 76 -5.85 5.16 -3.14
N VAL A 77 -5.14 6.27 -2.97
CA VAL A 77 -5.36 7.19 -1.84
C VAL A 77 -6.71 7.90 -1.97
N ARG A 78 -7.08 8.34 -3.17
CA ARG A 78 -8.41 8.91 -3.43
C ARG A 78 -9.52 7.91 -3.15
N ALA A 79 -9.32 6.64 -3.54
CA ALA A 79 -10.27 5.58 -3.29
C ALA A 79 -10.43 5.31 -1.78
N LEU A 80 -9.32 5.29 -1.04
CA LEU A 80 -9.35 5.17 0.43
C LEU A 80 -10.19 6.30 1.05
N GLY A 81 -9.89 7.55 0.71
CA GLY A 81 -10.64 8.71 1.21
C GLY A 81 -12.13 8.62 0.89
N THR A 82 -12.48 8.22 -0.35
CA THR A 82 -13.88 8.05 -0.77
C THR A 82 -14.59 6.93 -0.01
N ILE A 83 -13.91 5.80 0.24
CA ILE A 83 -14.48 4.68 0.99
C ILE A 83 -14.73 5.08 2.44
N LEU A 84 -13.77 5.76 3.08
CA LEU A 84 -13.85 6.17 4.48
C LEU A 84 -14.79 7.36 4.72
N ALA A 85 -15.01 8.21 3.73
CA ALA A 85 -15.95 9.34 3.82
C ALA A 85 -17.43 8.92 3.80
N HIS A 86 -17.74 7.65 3.52
CA HIS A 86 -19.12 7.18 3.51
C HIS A 86 -19.70 7.20 4.94
N PRO A 87 -20.86 7.81 5.22
CA PRO A 87 -21.34 8.06 6.59
C PRO A 87 -21.35 6.83 7.49
N ARG A 88 -21.88 5.71 6.98
CA ARG A 88 -21.92 4.41 7.71
C ARG A 88 -20.55 3.85 8.09
N ARG A 89 -19.48 4.28 7.43
CA ARG A 89 -18.10 3.81 7.66
C ARG A 89 -17.26 4.83 8.40
N ALA A 90 -17.60 6.12 8.31
CA ALA A 90 -16.89 7.18 9.01
C ALA A 90 -17.07 7.04 10.54
N GLU A 91 -18.25 6.59 10.96
CA GLU A 91 -18.65 6.41 12.36
C GLU A 91 -18.19 5.07 12.97
N ASP A 92 -17.82 4.08 12.14
CA ASP A 92 -17.45 2.74 12.58
C ASP A 92 -15.92 2.56 12.60
N PRO A 93 -15.26 2.59 13.79
CA PRO A 93 -13.80 2.46 13.88
C PRO A 93 -13.29 1.09 13.42
N ASP A 94 -14.10 0.04 13.51
CA ASP A 94 -13.72 -1.32 13.14
C ASP A 94 -13.71 -1.49 11.63
N VAL A 95 -14.75 -1.00 10.95
CA VAL A 95 -14.78 -0.98 9.48
C VAL A 95 -13.62 -0.16 8.93
N ARG A 96 -13.27 0.96 9.58
CA ARG A 96 -12.11 1.78 9.20
C ARG A 96 -10.80 1.01 9.33
N ALA A 97 -10.62 0.26 10.41
CA ALA A 97 -9.43 -0.57 10.61
C ALA A 97 -9.33 -1.65 9.53
N VAL A 98 -10.42 -2.38 9.25
CA VAL A 98 -10.46 -3.42 8.20
C VAL A 98 -10.15 -2.84 6.82
N VAL A 99 -10.71 -1.68 6.49
CA VAL A 99 -10.41 -0.98 5.22
C VAL A 99 -8.93 -0.60 5.17
N ALA A 100 -8.38 0.01 6.22
CA ALA A 100 -6.97 0.41 6.24
C ALA A 100 -6.03 -0.80 6.09
N VAL A 101 -6.33 -1.93 6.75
CA VAL A 101 -5.59 -3.18 6.63
C VAL A 101 -5.68 -3.76 5.21
N ALA A 102 -6.87 -3.75 4.59
CA ALA A 102 -7.04 -4.19 3.20
C ALA A 102 -6.20 -3.35 2.23
N PHE A 103 -6.19 -2.03 2.42
CA PHE A 103 -5.36 -1.11 1.64
C PHE A 103 -3.86 -1.37 1.83
N ALA A 104 -3.39 -1.56 3.07
CA ALA A 104 -1.99 -1.87 3.35
C ALA A 104 -1.57 -3.23 2.79
N LEU A 105 -2.41 -4.26 2.87
CA LEU A 105 -2.12 -5.56 2.27
C LEU A 105 -1.94 -5.45 0.75
N VAL A 106 -2.87 -4.82 0.04
CA VAL A 106 -2.75 -4.66 -1.41
C VAL A 106 -1.55 -3.79 -1.76
N ALA A 107 -1.34 -2.68 -1.05
CA ALA A 107 -0.21 -1.78 -1.26
C ALA A 107 1.13 -2.48 -1.07
N ALA A 108 1.28 -3.33 -0.04
CA ALA A 108 2.49 -4.13 0.16
C ALA A 108 2.82 -4.99 -1.07
N HIS A 109 1.81 -5.49 -1.78
CA HIS A 109 1.96 -6.29 -3.01
C HIS A 109 1.91 -5.47 -4.31
N ALA A 110 1.64 -4.16 -4.23
CA ALA A 110 1.54 -3.27 -5.37
C ALA A 110 2.68 -2.27 -5.48
N LEU A 111 3.38 -1.98 -4.39
CA LEU A 111 4.54 -1.12 -4.39
C LEU A 111 5.73 -1.87 -5.00
N THR A 112 6.44 -1.19 -5.89
CA THR A 112 7.69 -1.65 -6.46
C THR A 112 8.76 -1.64 -5.39
N ASP A 113 9.56 -2.70 -5.36
CA ASP A 113 10.76 -2.73 -4.54
C ASP A 113 11.73 -1.65 -5.04
N PRO A 114 12.08 -0.64 -4.22
CA PRO A 114 13.03 0.39 -4.64
C PRO A 114 14.39 -0.20 -5.06
N THR A 115 14.69 -1.45 -4.71
CA THR A 115 15.91 -2.15 -5.09
C THR A 115 15.83 -2.91 -6.42
N ASN A 116 14.74 -2.80 -7.21
CA ASN A 116 14.69 -3.41 -8.53
C ASN A 116 15.65 -2.67 -9.50
N CYS A 117 16.81 -3.27 -9.76
CA CYS A 117 17.97 -2.68 -10.45
C CYS A 117 17.69 -2.18 -11.88
N THR A 118 16.56 -2.55 -12.47
CA THR A 118 16.14 -2.08 -13.81
C THR A 118 15.50 -0.68 -13.79
N THR A 119 15.11 -0.20 -12.60
CA THR A 119 14.50 1.12 -12.37
C THR A 119 15.18 1.92 -11.25
N ALA A 120 16.22 1.36 -10.64
CA ALA A 120 17.01 2.03 -9.63
C ALA A 120 17.78 3.18 -10.28
N SER A 121 17.28 4.41 -10.14
CA SER A 121 18.17 5.56 -10.21
C SER A 121 19.31 5.31 -9.23
N PRO A 122 20.59 5.56 -9.58
CA PRO A 122 21.69 5.47 -8.62
C PRO A 122 21.46 6.29 -7.33
N ALA A 123 20.63 7.35 -7.42
CA ALA A 123 20.19 8.17 -6.28
C ALA A 123 19.12 7.51 -5.38
N LEU A 124 18.47 6.43 -5.85
CA LEU A 124 17.46 5.62 -5.15
C LEU A 124 18.04 4.36 -4.50
N ASN A 125 19.36 4.27 -4.30
CA ASN A 125 20.03 3.19 -3.54
C ASN A 125 19.61 3.22 -2.06
N LEU A 126 18.35 2.88 -1.83
CA LEU A 126 17.70 2.67 -0.55
C LEU A 126 18.16 1.30 -0.05
N VAL A 127 19.26 1.26 0.71
CA VAL A 127 19.49 0.17 1.67
C VAL A 127 18.52 0.46 2.84
N PRO A 128 17.54 -0.40 3.24
CA PRO A 128 17.59 -1.86 3.46
C PRO A 128 16.25 -2.62 3.09
N PRO A 129 15.91 -3.78 3.71
CA PRO A 129 15.50 -5.00 3.00
C PRO A 129 14.22 -4.83 2.14
N PRO A 130 14.12 -5.61 1.05
CA PRO A 130 13.10 -5.41 0.04
C PRO A 130 11.71 -5.67 0.61
N LEU A 131 10.69 -5.02 0.06
CA LEU A 131 9.25 -5.17 0.38
C LEU A 131 8.78 -6.61 0.66
N HIS A 132 9.52 -7.63 0.20
CA HIS A 132 9.42 -9.03 0.63
C HIS A 132 9.35 -9.24 2.15
N ARG A 133 10.11 -8.50 2.97
CA ARG A 133 10.08 -8.67 4.43
C ARG A 133 8.74 -8.21 5.03
N ASP A 134 8.21 -7.08 4.55
CA ASP A 134 6.95 -6.52 5.05
C ASP A 134 5.74 -7.27 4.47
N ARG A 135 5.82 -7.75 3.22
CA ARG A 135 4.87 -8.71 2.63
C ARG A 135 4.79 -10.00 3.47
N ALA A 136 5.94 -10.57 3.84
CA ALA A 136 5.98 -11.77 4.67
C ALA A 136 5.49 -11.51 6.11
N LEU A 137 5.77 -10.34 6.67
CA LEU A 137 5.24 -9.95 7.97
C LEU A 137 3.71 -9.82 7.93
N LEU A 138 3.16 -9.03 7.02
CA LEU A 138 1.71 -8.87 6.85
C LEU A 138 1.03 -10.21 6.55
N GLY A 139 1.63 -11.03 5.69
CA GLY A 139 1.14 -12.38 5.39
C GLY A 139 1.05 -13.26 6.63
N ARG A 140 2.11 -13.31 7.45
CA ARG A 140 2.13 -14.10 8.69
C ARG A 140 1.14 -13.56 9.73
N VAL A 141 1.15 -12.26 9.96
CA VAL A 141 0.25 -11.61 10.94
C VAL A 141 -1.21 -11.88 10.57
N LEU A 142 -1.58 -11.68 9.30
CA LEU A 142 -2.95 -11.90 8.87
C LEU A 142 -3.31 -13.38 8.84
N ALA A 143 -2.39 -14.29 8.48
CA ALA A 143 -2.64 -15.73 8.55
C ALA A 143 -2.90 -16.23 9.98
N GLN A 144 -2.27 -15.60 10.98
CA GLN A 144 -2.53 -15.87 12.40
C GLN A 144 -3.82 -15.22 12.90
N ALA A 145 -4.13 -14.01 12.40
CA ALA A 145 -5.31 -13.25 12.81
C ALA A 145 -6.60 -13.83 12.24
N LEU A 146 -6.61 -14.22 10.95
CA LEU A 146 -7.82 -14.56 10.20
C LEU A 146 -8.68 -15.65 10.88
N PRO A 147 -8.11 -16.74 11.44
CA PRO A 147 -8.89 -17.76 12.13
C PRO A 147 -9.62 -17.27 13.40
N GLY A 148 -9.13 -16.18 14.02
CA GLY A 148 -9.72 -15.58 15.22
C GLY A 148 -10.72 -14.45 14.92
N LEU A 149 -10.83 -14.02 13.67
CA LEU A 149 -11.80 -13.00 13.27
C LEU A 149 -13.21 -13.58 13.19
N ASP A 150 -14.20 -12.79 13.59
CA ASP A 150 -15.59 -13.12 13.28
C ASP A 150 -15.82 -13.16 11.76
N GLN A 151 -16.86 -13.88 11.37
CA GLN A 151 -17.20 -14.12 9.96
C GLN A 151 -17.44 -12.81 9.19
N GLU A 152 -18.07 -11.83 9.83
CA GLU A 152 -18.39 -10.53 9.21
C GLU A 152 -17.13 -9.73 8.86
N THR A 153 -16.15 -9.75 9.76
CA THR A 153 -14.85 -9.08 9.61
C THR A 153 -14.02 -9.76 8.53
N ALA A 154 -13.96 -11.09 8.54
CA ALA A 154 -13.26 -11.86 7.51
C ALA A 154 -13.87 -11.64 6.10
N MET A 155 -15.21 -11.61 6.01
CA MET A 155 -15.92 -11.27 4.77
C MET A 155 -15.66 -9.83 4.33
N SER A 156 -15.69 -8.88 5.26
CA SER A 156 -15.42 -7.47 4.99
C SER A 156 -13.99 -7.29 4.47
N LEU A 157 -13.01 -7.94 5.09
CA LEU A 157 -11.62 -7.92 4.64
C LEU A 157 -11.50 -8.47 3.21
N THR A 158 -12.14 -9.61 2.91
CA THR A 158 -12.16 -10.21 1.56
C THR A 158 -12.76 -9.26 0.51
N LEU A 159 -13.88 -8.61 0.86
CA LEU A 159 -14.57 -7.66 0.00
C LEU A 159 -13.73 -6.41 -0.26
N TYR A 160 -13.09 -5.86 0.77
CA TYR A 160 -12.25 -4.69 0.59
C TYR A 160 -10.97 -5.02 -0.16
N VAL A 161 -10.30 -6.15 0.09
CA VAL A 161 -9.14 -6.58 -0.72
C VAL A 161 -9.51 -6.67 -2.21
N THR A 162 -10.68 -7.25 -2.52
CA THR A 162 -11.22 -7.29 -3.90
C THR A 162 -11.36 -5.87 -4.49
N LYS A 163 -12.05 -4.96 -3.78
CA LYS A 163 -12.27 -3.58 -4.25
C LYS A 163 -10.96 -2.81 -4.41
N VAL A 164 -10.09 -2.90 -3.41
CA VAL A 164 -8.79 -2.23 -3.38
C VAL A 164 -7.91 -2.69 -4.53
N SER A 165 -7.89 -4.00 -4.80
CA SER A 165 -7.12 -4.56 -5.92
C SER A 165 -7.48 -3.91 -7.27
N ALA A 166 -8.76 -3.56 -7.48
CA ALA A 166 -9.20 -2.89 -8.70
C ALA A 166 -8.66 -1.47 -8.84
N PHE A 167 -8.52 -0.73 -7.74
CA PHE A 167 -7.94 0.63 -7.77
C PHE A 167 -6.44 0.58 -8.08
N PHE A 168 -5.70 -0.35 -7.48
CA PHE A 168 -4.27 -0.54 -7.78
C PHE A 168 -4.03 -1.06 -9.19
N ALA A 169 -4.85 -2.00 -9.68
CA ALA A 169 -4.79 -2.46 -11.06
C ALA A 169 -5.07 -1.32 -12.07
N THR A 170 -6.06 -0.48 -11.78
CA THR A 170 -6.40 0.68 -12.62
C THR A 170 -5.30 1.74 -12.61
N ALA A 171 -4.68 1.98 -11.44
CA ALA A 171 -3.53 2.87 -11.33
C ALA A 171 -2.35 2.37 -12.18
N ALA A 172 -2.05 1.07 -12.09
CA ALA A 172 -1.00 0.44 -12.89
C ALA A 172 -1.26 0.57 -14.40
N ARG A 173 -2.48 0.26 -14.89
CA ARG A 173 -2.85 0.45 -16.30
C ARG A 173 -2.62 1.88 -16.80
N ARG A 174 -3.07 2.86 -16.02
CA ARG A 174 -2.95 4.27 -16.40
C ARG A 174 -1.48 4.66 -16.51
N HIS A 175 -0.64 4.12 -15.63
CA HIS A 175 0.78 4.34 -15.70
C HIS A 175 1.40 3.71 -16.95
N ASP A 176 1.08 2.44 -17.24
CA ASP A 176 1.62 1.75 -18.42
C ASP A 176 1.25 2.46 -19.73
N ALA A 177 0.01 2.98 -19.83
CA ALA A 177 -0.44 3.78 -20.97
C ALA A 177 0.36 5.09 -21.11
N LEU A 178 0.60 5.80 -20.01
CA LEU A 178 1.39 7.05 -20.02
C LEU A 178 2.85 6.80 -20.42
N VAL A 179 3.44 5.70 -19.97
CA VAL A 179 4.83 5.33 -20.34
C VAL A 179 4.95 4.94 -21.81
N ALA A 180 3.93 4.30 -22.39
CA ALA A 180 3.90 3.95 -23.81
C ALA A 180 3.88 5.19 -24.73
N ASP A 181 3.24 6.27 -24.29
CA ASP A 181 3.12 7.53 -25.05
C ASP A 181 4.29 8.51 -24.81
N SER A 182 5.19 8.23 -23.87
CA SER A 182 6.34 9.09 -23.56
C SER A 182 7.52 8.91 -24.52
N ALA A 183 8.18 10.02 -24.87
CA ALA A 183 9.42 10.00 -25.65
C ALA A 183 10.55 9.22 -24.93
N PRO A 184 11.47 8.56 -25.66
CA PRO A 184 12.59 7.85 -25.05
C PRO A 184 13.47 8.82 -24.25
N GLY A 185 13.35 8.79 -22.93
CA GLY A 185 14.07 9.68 -22.00
C GLY A 185 13.19 10.24 -20.88
N ASP A 186 11.88 10.35 -21.11
CA ASP A 186 10.92 10.94 -20.16
C ASP A 186 10.11 9.86 -19.41
N ARG A 187 10.78 8.76 -19.07
CA ARG A 187 10.13 7.63 -18.40
C ARG A 187 9.81 8.03 -16.96
N ALA A 188 8.59 8.51 -16.74
CA ALA A 188 8.01 8.60 -15.41
C ALA A 188 8.12 7.22 -14.74
N THR A 189 8.88 7.12 -13.65
CA THR A 189 8.99 5.89 -12.87
C THR A 189 7.86 5.88 -11.84
N SER A 190 6.77 5.15 -12.10
CA SER A 190 5.81 4.86 -11.03
C SER A 190 6.42 3.88 -10.04
N LEU A 191 6.13 4.14 -8.77
CA LEU A 191 6.45 3.27 -7.65
C LEU A 191 5.37 2.20 -7.44
N VAL A 192 4.33 2.16 -8.29
CA VAL A 192 3.26 1.16 -8.26
C VAL A 192 3.50 0.17 -9.39
N ARG A 193 3.99 -1.02 -9.05
CA ARG A 193 4.00 -2.21 -9.91
C ARG A 193 3.11 -3.26 -9.30
N TYR A 194 1.84 -3.16 -9.64
CA TYR A 194 0.81 -4.06 -9.15
C TYR A 194 1.04 -5.50 -9.65
N ASN A 195 1.33 -6.42 -8.72
CA ASN A 195 1.51 -7.84 -9.02
C ASN A 195 0.29 -8.67 -8.54
N PRO A 196 -0.69 -8.95 -9.42
CA PRO A 196 -1.90 -9.68 -9.03
C PRO A 196 -1.61 -11.13 -8.63
N LEU A 197 -0.57 -11.76 -9.19
CA LEU A 197 -0.20 -13.13 -8.85
C LEU A 197 0.36 -13.23 -7.42
N ALA A 198 1.27 -12.31 -7.07
CA ALA A 198 1.83 -12.23 -5.71
C ALA A 198 0.73 -11.96 -4.68
N LEU A 199 -0.20 -11.04 -4.98
CA LEU A 199 -1.34 -10.75 -4.12
C LEU A 199 -2.26 -11.97 -3.95
N ARG A 200 -2.58 -12.70 -5.03
CA ARG A 200 -3.37 -13.94 -4.95
C ARG A 200 -2.71 -14.99 -4.09
N THR A 201 -1.41 -15.18 -4.24
CA THR A 201 -0.66 -16.15 -3.43
C THR A 201 -0.64 -15.77 -1.96
N ALA A 202 -0.45 -14.49 -1.65
CA ALA A 202 -0.54 -13.99 -0.28
C ALA A 202 -1.94 -14.15 0.31
N CYS A 203 -3.00 -13.80 -0.43
CA CYS A 203 -4.37 -13.97 0.03
C CYS A 203 -4.68 -15.44 0.34
N ARG A 204 -4.30 -16.37 -0.55
CA ARG A 204 -4.44 -17.82 -0.32
C ARG A 204 -3.70 -18.27 0.94
N HIS A 205 -2.46 -17.78 1.14
CA HIS A 205 -1.67 -18.09 2.32
C HIS A 205 -2.32 -17.59 3.63
N ILE A 206 -2.95 -16.41 3.60
CA ILE A 206 -3.66 -15.83 4.73
C ILE A 206 -4.96 -16.61 5.04
N GLY A 207 -5.49 -17.39 4.09
CA GLY A 207 -6.80 -18.00 4.17
C GLY A 207 -7.92 -17.13 3.61
N LEU A 208 -7.58 -16.01 2.95
CA LEU A 208 -8.51 -15.21 2.18
C LEU A 208 -8.77 -15.89 0.82
N GLY A 209 -10.01 -16.20 0.52
CA GLY A 209 -10.42 -16.53 -0.84
C GLY A 209 -10.90 -17.95 -1.08
N GLY A 210 -12.09 -18.25 -0.56
CA GLY A 210 -13.02 -19.08 -1.34
C GLY A 210 -13.43 -18.39 -2.66
N HIS A 211 -14.58 -18.77 -3.23
CA HIS A 211 -15.11 -18.26 -4.51
C HIS A 211 -15.36 -16.73 -4.58
N GLN A 212 -15.24 -16.01 -3.47
CA GLN A 212 -15.60 -14.60 -3.36
C GLN A 212 -14.43 -13.62 -3.61
N LEU A 213 -13.17 -14.05 -3.44
CA LEU A 213 -12.02 -13.18 -3.64
C LEU A 213 -11.77 -12.96 -5.14
N ARG A 214 -11.92 -11.72 -5.61
CA ARG A 214 -11.65 -11.35 -7.00
C ARG A 214 -10.49 -10.36 -7.06
N ILE A 215 -9.33 -10.86 -7.44
CA ILE A 215 -8.13 -10.02 -7.62
C ILE A 215 -8.09 -9.51 -9.05
N ALA A 216 -8.24 -8.19 -9.21
CA ALA A 216 -8.19 -7.51 -10.51
C ALA A 216 -6.81 -7.68 -11.16
N HIS A 217 -6.75 -7.64 -12.50
CA HIS A 217 -5.52 -7.56 -13.29
C HIS A 217 -5.37 -6.15 -13.85
N PRO A 218 -4.13 -5.63 -14.00
CA PRO A 218 -3.89 -4.50 -14.87
C PRO A 218 -4.28 -4.88 -16.30
#